data_AF-A0A929W0R1-F1
#
_entry.id   AF-A0A929W0R1-F1
#
_cell.length_a   1.000
_cell.length_b   1.000
_cell.length_c   1.000
_cell.angle_alpha   90.00
_cell.angle_beta   90.00
_cell.angle_gamma   90.00
#
_symmetry.space_group_name_H-M   'P 1'
#
loop_
_entity.id
_entity.type
_entity.pdbx_description
1 polymer ?
#
loop_
_entity_poly.entity_id
_entity_poly.type
_entity_poly.pdbx_seq_one_letter_code
_entity_poly.pdbx_strand_id
1 'polypeptide(L)'
;MEELKDVTKEVKDVAIPSNELTKALEELGLSEKLQAIESKAMDAFKAVAAKWVEGGDTEFLSPQDLPNDEYYAEGVEQWHSNQERIDEPQDLTEIPSEGGVNSEQRTRGELYKCPYDYDNLKGNVSSEEVEAGIERTHQRTEEHPYRRGTIEGVRDFFDLRFDDFVVKLPSAQEYRAICQERGIDPKTIDSATLRSINYDIVRKAFAEKYGCSVKEAELIIGNRLNGIIHEDKAGYAIIVPANIHAEKSAFSHTGYVERIKKEIANT
;
A
#
# COMPACT_ATOMS: atom_id res chain seq x y z
N MET A 1 -29.21 0.52 9.76
CA MET A 1 -28.60 1.30 10.86
C MET A 1 -28.80 0.65 12.23
N GLU A 2 -29.80 -0.23 12.41
CA GLU A 2 -29.91 -1.08 13.61
C GLU A 2 -28.85 -2.19 13.66
N GLU A 3 -28.59 -2.87 12.54
CA GLU A 3 -27.68 -4.04 12.51
C GLU A 3 -26.19 -3.71 12.80
N LEU A 4 -25.71 -2.51 12.44
CA LEU A 4 -24.34 -2.07 12.73
C LEU A 4 -24.11 -1.72 14.22
N LYS A 5 -25.18 -1.35 14.94
CA LYS A 5 -25.10 -1.10 16.39
C LYS A 5 -25.06 -2.40 17.19
N ASP A 6 -25.69 -3.46 16.69
CA ASP A 6 -25.66 -4.79 17.31
C ASP A 6 -24.29 -5.45 17.21
N VAL A 7 -23.64 -5.42 16.03
CA VAL A 7 -22.30 -6.02 15.87
C VAL A 7 -21.24 -5.31 16.72
N THR A 8 -21.31 -3.98 16.86
CA THR A 8 -20.35 -3.22 17.66
C THR A 8 -20.54 -3.45 19.18
N LYS A 9 -21.77 -3.78 19.58
CA LYS A 9 -22.10 -4.15 20.96
C LYS A 9 -21.66 -5.59 21.25
N GLU A 10 -21.92 -6.52 20.34
CA GLU A 10 -21.49 -7.92 20.45
C GLU A 10 -19.96 -8.07 20.51
N VAL A 11 -19.20 -7.30 19.71
CA VAL A 11 -17.72 -7.35 19.75
C VAL A 11 -17.15 -6.80 21.07
N LYS A 12 -17.79 -5.78 21.67
CA LYS A 12 -17.40 -5.27 22.99
C LYS A 12 -17.83 -6.18 24.13
N ASP A 13 -19.00 -6.80 24.02
CA ASP A 13 -19.52 -7.77 24.99
C ASP A 13 -18.75 -9.11 24.95
N VAL A 14 -17.94 -9.38 23.91
CA VAL A 14 -17.04 -10.55 23.82
C VAL A 14 -15.58 -10.24 24.22
N ALA A 15 -15.10 -9.02 23.98
CA ALA A 15 -13.73 -8.62 24.33
C ALA A 15 -13.50 -8.37 25.83
N ILE A 16 -14.53 -7.91 26.56
CA ILE A 16 -14.45 -7.67 28.01
C ILE A 16 -14.42 -8.99 28.82
N PRO A 17 -15.24 -10.01 28.51
CA PRO A 17 -15.16 -11.31 29.17
C PRO A 17 -13.83 -12.03 28.99
N SER A 18 -13.10 -11.80 27.90
CA SER A 18 -11.84 -12.53 27.64
C SER A 18 -10.79 -12.29 28.73
N ASN A 19 -10.65 -11.05 29.22
CA ASN A 19 -9.65 -10.72 30.24
C ASN A 19 -10.08 -11.15 31.65
N GLU A 20 -11.38 -11.14 31.96
CA GLU A 20 -11.89 -11.62 33.25
C GLU A 20 -11.96 -13.16 33.30
N LEU A 21 -12.23 -13.83 32.17
CA LEU A 21 -12.23 -15.28 32.05
C LEU A 21 -10.81 -15.84 32.21
N THR A 22 -9.80 -15.21 31.59
CA THR A 22 -8.39 -15.61 31.78
C THR A 22 -7.97 -15.51 33.25
N LYS A 23 -8.37 -14.43 33.93
CA LYS A 23 -8.07 -14.22 35.36
C LYS A 23 -8.83 -15.21 36.27
N ALA A 24 -10.10 -15.47 35.98
CA ALA A 24 -10.91 -16.45 36.71
C ALA A 24 -10.40 -17.90 36.50
N LEU A 25 -9.87 -18.21 35.31
CA LEU A 25 -9.31 -19.53 34.99
C LEU A 25 -7.93 -19.75 35.64
N GLU A 26 -7.13 -18.69 35.83
CA GLU A 26 -5.91 -18.71 36.63
C GLU A 26 -6.23 -18.93 38.12
N GLU A 27 -7.23 -18.21 38.66
CA GLU A 27 -7.66 -18.36 40.06
C GLU A 27 -8.26 -19.74 40.38
N LEU A 28 -8.85 -20.41 39.40
CA LEU A 28 -9.39 -21.77 39.51
C LEU A 28 -8.35 -22.88 39.23
N GLY A 29 -7.10 -22.52 38.91
CA GLY A 29 -6.03 -23.48 38.57
C GLY A 29 -6.32 -24.30 37.29
N LEU A 30 -7.16 -23.77 36.39
CA LEU A 30 -7.57 -24.43 35.15
C LEU A 30 -6.76 -23.94 33.93
N SER A 31 -5.82 -23.02 34.14
CA SER A 31 -4.94 -22.47 33.10
C SER A 31 -4.17 -23.52 32.32
N GLU A 32 -3.61 -24.53 32.98
CA GLU A 32 -2.94 -25.66 32.31
C GLU A 32 -3.91 -26.50 31.46
N LYS A 33 -5.17 -26.67 31.91
CA LYS A 33 -6.19 -27.39 31.14
C LYS A 33 -6.64 -26.58 29.93
N LEU A 34 -6.71 -25.25 30.04
CA LEU A 34 -7.03 -24.37 28.93
C LEU A 34 -5.89 -24.35 27.89
N GLN A 35 -4.64 -24.21 28.34
CA GLN A 35 -3.46 -24.32 27.46
C GLN A 35 -3.37 -25.69 26.80
N ALA A 36 -3.76 -26.77 27.51
CA ALA A 36 -3.84 -28.11 26.92
C ALA A 36 -4.98 -28.23 25.88
N ILE A 37 -6.10 -27.52 26.05
CA ILE A 37 -7.18 -27.45 25.06
C ILE A 37 -6.74 -26.61 23.85
N GLU A 38 -6.09 -25.46 24.06
CA GLU A 38 -5.56 -24.61 23.00
C GLU A 38 -4.46 -25.32 22.22
N SER A 39 -3.55 -26.03 22.89
CA SER A 39 -2.54 -26.87 22.24
C SER A 39 -3.21 -27.99 21.44
N LYS A 40 -4.23 -28.67 21.99
CA LYS A 40 -4.98 -29.69 21.25
C LYS A 40 -5.76 -29.11 20.07
N ALA A 41 -6.29 -27.90 20.17
CA ALA A 41 -6.96 -27.22 19.08
C ALA A 41 -5.96 -26.81 17.99
N MET A 42 -4.77 -26.34 18.37
CA MET A 42 -3.67 -26.02 17.46
C MET A 42 -3.09 -27.28 16.80
N ASP A 43 -2.99 -28.39 17.53
CA ASP A 43 -2.54 -29.68 16.99
C ASP A 43 -3.61 -30.29 16.07
N ALA A 44 -4.89 -30.14 16.40
CA ALA A 44 -5.99 -30.51 15.52
C ALA A 44 -6.00 -29.63 14.25
N PHE A 45 -5.74 -28.33 14.38
CA PHE A 45 -5.61 -27.41 13.24
C PHE A 45 -4.42 -27.79 12.36
N LYS A 46 -3.26 -28.09 12.95
CA LYS A 46 -2.07 -28.60 12.24
C LYS A 46 -2.33 -29.95 11.59
N ALA A 47 -3.09 -30.85 12.22
CA ALA A 47 -3.45 -32.14 11.65
C ALA A 47 -4.46 -32.01 10.49
N VAL A 48 -5.39 -31.04 10.56
CA VAL A 48 -6.26 -30.68 9.44
C VAL A 48 -5.47 -30.03 8.31
N ALA A 49 -4.52 -29.14 8.63
CA ALA A 49 -3.61 -28.53 7.66
C ALA A 49 -2.66 -29.56 7.02
N ALA A 50 -2.16 -30.54 7.77
CA ALA A 50 -1.32 -31.62 7.25
C ALA A 50 -2.13 -32.59 6.36
N LYS A 51 -3.38 -32.88 6.72
CA LYS A 51 -4.31 -33.61 5.84
C LYS A 51 -4.69 -32.83 4.58
N TRP A 52 -4.64 -31.51 4.63
CA TRP A 52 -4.77 -30.63 3.46
C TRP A 52 -3.51 -30.65 2.57
N VAL A 53 -2.33 -30.94 3.11
CA VAL A 53 -1.07 -31.02 2.36
C VAL A 53 -0.88 -32.38 1.67
N GLU A 54 -1.42 -33.47 2.22
CA GLU A 54 -1.23 -34.82 1.66
C GLU A 54 -2.33 -35.30 0.69
N GLY A 55 -3.39 -34.53 0.47
CA GLY A 55 -4.52 -34.97 -0.36
C GLY A 55 -5.32 -33.85 -0.99
N GLY A 56 -4.85 -33.37 -2.14
CA GLY A 56 -5.58 -32.47 -3.03
C GLY A 56 -4.78 -31.23 -3.34
N ASP A 57 -4.58 -30.98 -4.64
CA ASP A 57 -3.93 -29.81 -5.19
C ASP A 57 -4.39 -28.54 -4.47
N THR A 58 -3.52 -28.04 -3.58
CA THR A 58 -3.65 -26.71 -3.02
C THR A 58 -3.28 -25.72 -4.11
N GLU A 59 -4.23 -25.41 -4.99
CA GLU A 59 -4.34 -24.06 -5.55
C GLU A 59 -4.80 -23.10 -4.45
N PHE A 60 -4.00 -23.02 -3.37
CA PHE A 60 -3.75 -21.71 -2.80
C PHE A 60 -2.91 -21.04 -3.87
N LEU A 61 -3.47 -20.05 -4.57
CA LEU A 61 -2.79 -19.31 -5.63
C LEU A 61 -1.33 -19.13 -5.25
N SER A 62 -0.49 -19.97 -5.84
CA SER A 62 0.93 -19.76 -5.81
C SER A 62 1.14 -18.39 -6.45
N PRO A 63 2.12 -17.58 -6.00
CA PRO A 63 2.42 -16.30 -6.64
C PRO A 63 2.84 -16.39 -8.12
N GLN A 64 2.64 -17.52 -8.82
CA GLN A 64 3.15 -17.77 -10.16
C GLN A 64 2.26 -17.28 -11.30
N ASP A 65 1.12 -16.64 -11.02
CA ASP A 65 0.27 -16.03 -12.07
C ASP A 65 0.03 -14.52 -11.92
N LEU A 66 0.79 -13.82 -11.06
CA LEU A 66 1.03 -12.40 -11.32
C LEU A 66 2.17 -12.34 -12.33
N PRO A 67 2.00 -11.70 -13.50
CA PRO A 67 3.02 -11.71 -14.55
C PRO A 67 4.35 -11.20 -13.98
N ASN A 68 5.27 -12.14 -13.80
CA ASN A 68 6.57 -11.97 -13.16
C ASN A 68 7.57 -11.10 -13.95
N ASP A 69 7.12 -10.36 -14.97
CA ASP A 69 7.98 -9.59 -15.86
C ASP A 69 7.67 -8.07 -15.90
N GLU A 70 6.69 -7.55 -15.13
CA GLU A 70 6.22 -6.15 -15.26
C GLU A 70 6.61 -5.20 -14.11
N TYR A 71 7.71 -5.44 -13.38
CA TYR A 71 8.26 -4.43 -12.45
C TYR A 71 8.85 -3.21 -13.15
N TYR A 72 9.00 -3.31 -14.47
CA TYR A 72 9.15 -2.22 -15.41
C TYR A 72 7.98 -2.36 -16.38
N ALA A 73 6.91 -1.60 -16.16
CA ALA A 73 5.85 -1.56 -17.15
C ALA A 73 6.38 -0.85 -18.39
N GLU A 74 6.87 -1.63 -19.36
CA GLU A 74 7.23 -1.14 -20.68
C GLU A 74 6.07 -0.27 -21.20
N GLY A 75 6.33 1.03 -21.34
CA GLY A 75 5.35 1.99 -21.84
C GLY A 75 4.88 3.05 -20.85
N VAL A 76 5.07 2.93 -19.53
CA VAL A 76 4.68 4.01 -18.59
C VAL A 76 5.53 5.27 -18.79
N GLU A 77 6.85 5.13 -18.91
CA GLU A 77 7.75 6.25 -19.20
C GLU A 77 7.45 6.86 -20.57
N GLN A 78 7.13 6.01 -21.55
CA GLN A 78 6.73 6.46 -22.89
C GLN A 78 5.39 7.18 -22.86
N TRP A 79 4.43 6.72 -22.05
CA TRP A 79 3.14 7.38 -21.86
C TRP A 79 3.35 8.79 -21.30
N HIS A 80 4.10 8.92 -20.20
CA HIS A 80 4.44 10.22 -19.58
C HIS A 80 5.20 11.12 -20.56
N SER A 81 6.12 10.57 -21.36
CA SER A 81 6.88 11.32 -22.37
C SER A 81 6.02 11.82 -23.54
N ASN A 82 4.94 11.10 -23.87
CA ASN A 82 4.05 11.44 -24.98
C ASN A 82 2.89 12.36 -24.56
N GLN A 83 2.64 12.54 -23.26
CA GLN A 83 1.58 13.43 -22.79
C GLN A 83 2.01 14.89 -22.85
N GLU A 84 1.05 15.77 -23.13
CA GLU A 84 1.25 17.20 -22.94
C GLU A 84 1.26 17.51 -21.43
N ARG A 85 2.41 17.95 -20.93
CA ARG A 85 2.58 18.43 -19.55
C ARG A 85 2.39 19.94 -19.49
N ILE A 86 1.54 20.39 -18.59
CA ILE A 86 1.40 21.82 -18.27
C ILE A 86 2.25 22.07 -17.02
N ASP A 87 3.40 22.72 -17.20
CA ASP A 87 4.27 23.12 -16.10
C ASP A 87 3.61 24.22 -15.26
N GLU A 88 3.74 24.11 -13.95
CA GLU A 88 3.23 25.08 -12.99
C GLU A 88 4.37 25.87 -12.34
N PRO A 89 4.13 27.14 -11.99
CA PRO A 89 5.07 27.90 -11.18
C PRO A 89 5.35 27.19 -9.84
N GLN A 90 6.63 27.15 -9.46
CA GLN A 90 7.08 26.60 -8.19
C GLN A 90 8.12 27.52 -7.54
N ASP A 91 7.90 27.86 -6.27
CA ASP A 91 8.92 28.50 -5.45
C ASP A 91 9.74 27.42 -4.76
N LEU A 92 10.99 27.23 -5.20
CA LEU A 92 11.89 26.22 -4.65
C LEU A 92 12.45 26.61 -3.27
N THR A 93 12.31 27.88 -2.87
CA THR A 93 12.78 28.40 -1.58
C THR A 93 11.73 28.36 -0.49
N GLU A 94 10.47 28.10 -0.86
CA GLU A 94 9.37 27.94 0.09
C GLU A 94 9.60 26.71 0.98
N ILE A 95 9.37 26.87 2.29
CA ILE A 95 9.27 25.75 3.23
C ILE A 95 7.79 25.36 3.33
N PRO A 96 7.35 24.23 2.74
CA PRO A 96 5.96 23.82 2.85
C PRO A 96 5.65 23.46 4.31
N SER A 97 4.65 24.12 4.91
CA SER A 97 4.34 23.99 6.36
C SER A 97 2.95 23.40 6.66
N GLU A 98 2.26 22.83 5.68
CA GLU A 98 0.93 22.26 5.91
C GLU A 98 1.01 20.88 6.59
N GLY A 99 0.41 20.76 7.77
CA GLY A 99 0.16 19.46 8.42
C GLY A 99 1.35 18.80 9.12
N GLY A 100 2.49 19.50 9.30
CA GLY A 100 3.62 18.99 10.09
C GLY A 100 4.49 17.92 9.41
N VAL A 101 4.28 17.67 8.11
CA VAL A 101 4.99 16.60 7.36
C VAL A 101 6.43 17.00 6.98
N ASN A 102 6.80 18.27 7.14
CA ASN A 102 8.16 18.80 6.97
C ASN A 102 8.68 19.38 8.30
N SER A 103 8.73 18.55 9.33
CA SER A 103 9.30 18.93 10.63
C SER A 103 10.78 19.33 10.52
N GLU A 104 11.46 18.87 9.47
CA GLU A 104 12.86 19.17 9.15
C GLU A 104 13.08 20.59 8.57
N GLN A 105 11.99 21.34 8.30
CA GLN A 105 12.05 22.71 7.75
C GLN A 105 12.82 22.82 6.42
N ARG A 106 12.77 21.76 5.61
CA ARG A 106 13.42 21.73 4.30
C ARG A 106 12.63 22.56 3.28
N THR A 107 13.33 23.28 2.43
CA THR A 107 12.74 23.98 1.29
C THR A 107 12.20 22.98 0.26
N ARG A 108 11.25 23.41 -0.58
CA ARG A 108 10.70 22.59 -1.67
C ARG A 108 11.81 22.08 -2.60
N GLY A 109 12.81 22.89 -2.91
CA GLY A 109 13.97 22.48 -3.71
C GLY A 109 14.78 21.37 -3.05
N GLU A 110 15.01 21.44 -1.74
CA GLU A 110 15.68 20.37 -0.99
C GLU A 110 14.85 19.09 -1.00
N LEU A 111 13.54 19.18 -0.81
CA LEU A 111 12.63 18.03 -0.85
C LEU A 111 12.60 17.35 -2.22
N TYR A 112 12.65 18.12 -3.31
CA TYR A 112 12.68 17.54 -4.65
C TYR A 112 14.02 16.92 -4.99
N LYS A 113 15.12 17.46 -4.47
CA LYS A 113 16.46 16.93 -4.71
C LYS A 113 16.74 15.63 -3.93
N CYS A 114 16.36 15.59 -2.65
CA CYS A 114 16.61 14.44 -1.77
C CYS A 114 15.32 13.98 -1.06
N PRO A 115 14.32 13.48 -1.79
CA PRO A 115 12.97 13.22 -1.28
C PRO A 115 12.86 12.27 -0.08
N TYR A 116 13.82 11.35 0.10
CA TYR A 116 13.78 10.31 1.15
C TYR A 116 14.86 10.49 2.23
N ASP A 117 15.55 11.62 2.22
CA ASP A 117 16.57 11.96 3.20
C ASP A 117 15.90 12.50 4.48
N TYR A 118 15.57 11.57 5.37
CA TYR A 118 14.92 11.87 6.63
C TYR A 118 15.80 11.40 7.78
N ASP A 119 16.28 12.33 8.59
CA ASP A 119 17.20 12.01 9.68
C ASP A 119 16.50 11.26 10.82
N ASN A 120 15.21 11.54 11.02
CA ASN A 120 14.38 10.97 12.08
C ASN A 120 13.62 9.70 11.67
N LEU A 121 13.58 9.36 10.38
CA LEU A 121 12.84 8.21 9.85
C LEU A 121 13.74 7.03 9.45
N LYS A 122 14.99 7.01 9.94
CA LYS A 122 15.88 5.83 9.85
C LYS A 122 15.33 4.70 10.73
N GLY A 123 14.29 4.02 10.25
CA GLY A 123 13.71 2.87 10.92
C GLY A 123 14.63 1.66 10.85
N ASN A 124 14.61 0.81 11.88
CA ASN A 124 15.36 -0.47 11.94
C ASN A 124 14.85 -1.54 10.95
N VAL A 125 14.04 -1.17 9.95
CA VAL A 125 13.30 -2.09 9.07
C VAL A 125 13.74 -1.93 7.60
N SER A 126 14.79 -1.16 7.32
CA SER A 126 15.30 -0.98 5.95
C SER A 126 16.29 -2.08 5.56
N SER A 127 16.33 -2.45 4.28
CA SER A 127 17.32 -3.36 3.68
C SER A 127 18.36 -2.59 2.86
N GLU A 128 19.52 -3.19 2.60
CA GLU A 128 20.55 -2.58 1.74
C GLU A 128 20.00 -2.20 0.35
N GLU A 129 19.10 -3.01 -0.22
CA GLU A 129 18.49 -2.73 -1.52
C GLU A 129 17.52 -1.53 -1.47
N VAL A 130 16.82 -1.33 -0.35
CA VAL A 130 15.96 -0.16 -0.16
C VAL A 130 16.81 1.11 -0.06
N GLU A 131 17.92 1.08 0.69
CA GLU A 131 18.84 2.22 0.77
C GLU A 131 19.48 2.52 -0.60
N ALA A 132 19.87 1.49 -1.35
CA ALA A 132 20.33 1.66 -2.73
C ALA A 132 19.24 2.27 -3.63
N GLY A 133 17.97 1.89 -3.47
CA GLY A 133 16.84 2.51 -4.15
C GLY A 133 16.65 4.00 -3.80
N ILE A 134 16.92 4.39 -2.56
CA ILE A 134 16.91 5.80 -2.12
C ILE A 134 18.01 6.57 -2.84
N GLU A 135 19.24 6.03 -2.87
CA GLU A 135 20.37 6.65 -3.58
C GLU A 135 20.08 6.80 -5.08
N ARG A 136 19.54 5.76 -5.73
CA ARG A 136 19.12 5.82 -7.15
C ARG A 136 18.05 6.87 -7.38
N THR A 137 17.10 7.03 -6.45
CA THR A 137 16.11 8.09 -6.51
C THR A 137 16.77 9.47 -6.47
N HIS A 138 17.67 9.70 -5.51
CA HIS A 138 18.35 10.98 -5.36
C HIS A 138 19.20 11.34 -6.59
N GLN A 139 19.89 10.35 -7.15
CA GLN A 139 20.64 10.52 -8.39
C GLN A 139 19.70 10.92 -9.54
N ARG A 140 18.59 10.20 -9.73
CA ARG A 140 17.62 10.54 -10.78
C ARG A 140 17.05 11.93 -10.60
N THR A 141 16.68 12.34 -9.38
CA THR A 141 16.11 13.68 -9.14
C THR A 141 17.14 14.80 -9.27
N GLU A 142 18.45 14.50 -9.19
CA GLU A 142 19.51 15.45 -9.50
C GLU A 142 19.74 15.58 -11.02
N GLU A 143 19.74 14.48 -11.76
CA GLU A 143 19.90 14.46 -13.22
C GLU A 143 18.65 14.96 -13.97
N HIS A 144 17.48 14.60 -13.43
CA HIS A 144 16.15 14.91 -13.95
C HIS A 144 15.29 15.52 -12.83
N PRO A 145 15.48 16.82 -12.52
CA PRO A 145 14.72 17.49 -11.47
C PRO A 145 13.23 17.44 -11.73
N TYR A 146 12.49 17.15 -10.66
CA TYR A 146 11.03 17.19 -10.70
C TYR A 146 10.53 18.57 -11.14
N ARG A 147 9.63 18.57 -12.12
CA ARG A 147 8.95 19.76 -12.62
C ARG A 147 7.50 19.72 -12.15
N ARG A 148 7.11 20.60 -11.24
CA ARG A 148 5.69 20.64 -10.86
C ARG A 148 4.82 20.92 -12.08
N GLY A 149 3.81 20.08 -12.31
CA GLY A 149 2.91 20.23 -13.45
C GLY A 149 1.75 19.25 -13.42
N THR A 150 0.93 19.29 -14.45
CA THR A 150 -0.19 18.36 -14.63
C THR A 150 -0.15 17.67 -15.98
N ILE A 151 -0.66 16.45 -16.00
CA ILE A 151 -1.00 15.68 -17.21
C ILE A 151 -2.51 15.46 -17.17
N GLU A 152 -3.20 15.89 -18.23
CA GLU A 152 -4.67 15.86 -18.31
C GLU A 152 -5.37 16.44 -17.06
N GLY A 153 -4.83 17.54 -16.52
CA GLY A 153 -5.37 18.22 -15.34
C GLY A 153 -5.18 17.48 -14.01
N VAL A 154 -4.42 16.38 -13.97
CA VAL A 154 -4.02 15.70 -12.74
C VAL A 154 -2.53 15.91 -12.50
N ARG A 155 -2.16 16.15 -11.25
CA ARG A 155 -0.78 16.33 -10.84
C ARG A 155 0.04 15.09 -11.20
N ASP A 156 1.15 15.31 -11.90
CA ASP A 156 2.10 14.26 -12.25
C ASP A 156 3.21 14.22 -11.20
N PHE A 157 3.43 13.06 -10.58
CA PHE A 157 4.51 12.82 -9.60
C PHE A 157 5.55 11.81 -10.11
N PHE A 158 5.50 11.41 -11.37
CA PHE A 158 6.27 10.29 -11.88
C PHE A 158 7.79 10.45 -11.74
N ASP A 159 8.30 11.68 -11.88
CA ASP A 159 9.73 11.98 -11.68
C ASP A 159 10.17 11.81 -10.19
N LEU A 160 9.23 11.83 -9.25
CA LEU A 160 9.46 11.69 -7.79
C LEU A 160 9.23 10.27 -7.26
N ARG A 161 8.92 9.30 -8.13
CA ARG A 161 8.72 7.91 -7.72
C ARG A 161 9.93 7.37 -6.95
N PHE A 162 9.72 6.42 -6.05
CA PHE A 162 10.80 5.69 -5.38
C PHE A 162 11.49 4.73 -6.35
N ASP A 163 12.82 4.81 -6.47
CA ASP A 163 13.63 3.97 -7.35
C ASP A 163 13.01 3.93 -8.77
N ASP A 164 13.18 2.87 -9.54
CA ASP A 164 12.33 2.56 -10.69
C ASP A 164 11.13 1.67 -10.30
N PHE A 165 10.56 1.90 -9.11
CA PHE A 165 9.42 1.13 -8.64
C PHE A 165 8.12 1.66 -9.24
N VAL A 166 7.56 0.92 -10.19
CA VAL A 166 6.27 1.18 -10.83
C VAL A 166 5.50 -0.13 -10.91
N VAL A 167 4.22 -0.10 -10.54
CA VAL A 167 3.38 -1.29 -10.49
C VAL A 167 2.15 -1.07 -11.37
N LYS A 168 1.93 -1.94 -12.34
CA LYS A 168 0.69 -1.92 -13.13
C LYS A 168 -0.50 -2.33 -12.27
N LEU A 169 -1.55 -1.54 -12.30
CA LEU A 169 -2.78 -1.84 -11.58
C LEU A 169 -3.69 -2.74 -12.44
N PRO A 170 -4.54 -3.58 -11.80
CA PRO A 170 -5.45 -4.46 -12.51
C PRO A 170 -6.40 -3.72 -13.43
N SER A 171 -6.71 -4.29 -14.59
CA SER A 171 -7.81 -3.86 -15.46
C SER A 171 -9.18 -4.03 -14.77
N ALA A 172 -10.23 -3.42 -15.34
CA ALA A 172 -11.59 -3.59 -14.83
C ALA A 172 -12.04 -5.06 -14.79
N GLN A 173 -11.58 -5.90 -15.73
CA GLN A 173 -11.90 -7.33 -15.73
C GLN A 173 -11.19 -8.06 -14.57
N GLU A 174 -9.91 -7.78 -14.36
CA GLU A 174 -9.13 -8.37 -13.26
C GLU A 174 -9.66 -7.92 -11.89
N TYR A 175 -10.08 -6.65 -11.75
CA TYR A 175 -10.76 -6.22 -10.52
C TYR A 175 -12.03 -6.99 -10.23
N ARG A 176 -12.84 -7.33 -11.25
CA ARG A 176 -14.04 -8.15 -11.03
C ARG A 176 -13.68 -9.55 -10.54
N ALA A 177 -12.64 -10.16 -11.10
CA ALA A 177 -12.13 -11.45 -10.63
C ALA A 177 -11.67 -11.37 -9.17
N ILE A 178 -10.86 -10.36 -8.82
CA ILE A 178 -10.42 -10.11 -7.44
C ILE A 178 -11.63 -9.89 -6.50
N CYS A 179 -12.63 -9.13 -6.92
CA CYS A 179 -13.84 -8.90 -6.13
C CYS A 179 -14.60 -10.21 -5.90
N GLN A 180 -14.77 -11.02 -6.93
CA GLN A 180 -15.43 -12.33 -6.84
C GLN A 180 -14.72 -13.27 -5.87
N GLU A 181 -13.39 -13.36 -5.96
CA GLU A 181 -12.56 -14.16 -5.06
C GLU A 181 -12.67 -13.70 -3.60
N ARG A 182 -12.75 -12.38 -3.38
CA ARG A 182 -12.89 -11.78 -2.05
C ARG A 182 -14.34 -11.71 -1.54
N GLY A 183 -15.32 -12.19 -2.31
CA GLY A 183 -16.75 -12.11 -1.96
C GLY A 183 -17.28 -10.68 -1.91
N ILE A 184 -16.66 -9.76 -2.65
CA ILE A 184 -17.05 -8.34 -2.76
C ILE A 184 -17.93 -8.18 -4.00
N ASP A 185 -19.06 -7.49 -3.88
CA ASP A 185 -19.89 -7.14 -5.04
C ASP A 185 -19.28 -5.94 -5.79
N PRO A 186 -18.83 -6.11 -7.06
CA PRO A 186 -18.25 -5.01 -7.84
C PRO A 186 -19.20 -3.82 -8.04
N LYS A 187 -20.52 -4.01 -7.92
CA LYS A 187 -21.51 -2.93 -8.09
C LYS A 187 -21.60 -2.00 -6.88
N THR A 188 -21.18 -2.48 -5.71
CA THR A 188 -21.28 -1.73 -4.45
C THR A 188 -19.92 -1.37 -3.87
N ILE A 189 -18.83 -1.79 -4.50
CA ILE A 189 -17.48 -1.49 -4.05
C ILE A 189 -17.23 0.02 -3.99
N ASP A 190 -16.65 0.46 -2.88
CA ASP A 190 -16.29 1.85 -2.67
C ASP A 190 -14.81 2.12 -3.02
N SER A 191 -14.47 3.40 -3.10
CA SER A 191 -13.12 3.84 -3.48
C SER A 191 -12.09 3.49 -2.39
N ALA A 192 -12.50 3.28 -1.13
CA ALA A 192 -11.61 2.87 -0.05
C ALA A 192 -11.19 1.41 -0.19
N THR A 193 -12.14 0.53 -0.54
CA THR A 193 -11.92 -0.89 -0.78
C THR A 193 -11.02 -1.10 -2.00
N LEU A 194 -11.25 -0.37 -3.09
CA LEU A 194 -10.37 -0.40 -4.26
C LEU A 194 -8.94 0.02 -3.92
N ARG A 195 -8.76 1.11 -3.15
CA ARG A 195 -7.43 1.51 -2.68
C ARG A 195 -6.77 0.44 -1.81
N SER A 196 -7.52 -0.22 -0.93
CA SER A 196 -6.95 -1.31 -0.12
C SER A 196 -6.44 -2.45 -1.00
N ILE A 197 -7.18 -2.83 -2.05
CA ILE A 197 -6.72 -3.84 -3.01
C ILE A 197 -5.41 -3.38 -3.68
N ASN A 198 -5.34 -2.13 -4.10
CA ASN A 198 -4.14 -1.58 -4.75
C ASN A 198 -2.96 -1.52 -3.81
N TYR A 199 -3.19 -1.18 -2.54
CA TYR A 199 -2.14 -1.16 -1.54
C TYR A 199 -1.61 -2.56 -1.27
N ASP A 200 -2.48 -3.59 -1.23
CA ASP A 200 -2.05 -4.98 -1.11
C ASP A 200 -1.16 -5.39 -2.29
N ILE A 201 -1.55 -5.04 -3.52
CA ILE A 201 -0.79 -5.34 -4.74
C ILE A 201 0.59 -4.66 -4.68
N VAL A 202 0.61 -3.37 -4.39
CA VAL A 202 1.85 -2.58 -4.31
C VAL A 202 2.79 -3.10 -3.21
N ARG A 203 2.27 -3.47 -2.04
CA ARG A 203 3.08 -4.01 -0.95
C ARG A 203 3.66 -5.38 -1.28
N LYS A 204 2.91 -6.24 -1.98
CA LYS A 204 3.42 -7.51 -2.49
C LYS A 204 4.52 -7.30 -3.54
N ALA A 205 4.28 -6.41 -4.48
CA ALA A 205 5.24 -6.00 -5.49
C ALA A 205 6.55 -5.47 -4.87
N PHE A 206 6.43 -4.63 -3.85
CA PHE A 206 7.58 -4.10 -3.11
C PHE A 206 8.32 -5.21 -2.36
N ALA A 207 7.59 -6.06 -1.64
CA ALA A 207 8.15 -7.18 -0.89
C ALA A 207 8.98 -8.11 -1.79
N GLU A 208 8.48 -8.42 -2.99
CA GLU A 208 9.20 -9.22 -3.97
C GLU A 208 10.46 -8.51 -4.48
N LYS A 209 10.34 -7.26 -4.95
CA LYS A 209 11.49 -6.52 -5.52
C LYS A 209 12.62 -6.33 -4.50
N TYR A 210 12.27 -6.03 -3.26
CA TYR A 210 13.25 -5.65 -2.22
C TYR A 210 13.56 -6.79 -1.24
N GLY A 211 13.07 -8.01 -1.51
CA GLY A 211 13.40 -9.22 -0.75
C GLY A 211 12.97 -9.18 0.71
N CYS A 212 11.80 -8.61 0.99
CA CYS A 212 11.23 -8.52 2.35
C CYS A 212 9.82 -9.12 2.42
N SER A 213 9.24 -9.22 3.61
CA SER A 213 7.84 -9.62 3.77
C SER A 213 6.88 -8.47 3.45
N VAL A 214 5.63 -8.79 3.10
CA VAL A 214 4.57 -7.77 2.86
C VAL A 214 4.38 -6.83 4.06
N LYS A 215 4.56 -7.35 5.28
CA LYS A 215 4.46 -6.56 6.52
C LYS A 215 5.66 -5.62 6.67
N GLU A 216 6.86 -6.06 6.33
CA GLU A 216 8.04 -5.20 6.29
C GLU A 216 7.90 -4.14 5.20
N ALA A 217 7.39 -4.49 4.01
CA ALA A 217 7.10 -3.55 2.95
C ALA A 217 6.17 -2.42 3.42
N GLU A 218 5.07 -2.74 4.12
CA GLU A 218 4.20 -1.73 4.72
C GLU A 218 4.95 -0.78 5.68
N LEU A 219 5.80 -1.33 6.55
CA LEU A 219 6.59 -0.54 7.51
C LEU A 219 7.67 0.29 6.82
N ILE A 220 8.34 -0.25 5.80
CA ILE A 220 9.37 0.45 5.02
C ILE A 220 8.73 1.62 4.28
N ILE A 221 7.65 1.37 3.55
CA ILE A 221 6.94 2.41 2.80
C ILE A 221 6.46 3.50 3.76
N GLY A 222 5.74 3.15 4.82
CA GLY A 222 5.15 4.14 5.72
C GLY A 222 6.18 4.86 6.59
N ASN A 223 7.16 4.15 7.14
CA ASN A 223 8.07 4.71 8.14
C ASN A 223 9.41 5.12 7.53
N ARG A 224 10.11 4.23 6.82
CA ARG A 224 11.46 4.54 6.30
C ARG A 224 11.41 5.54 5.15
N LEU A 225 10.48 5.34 4.22
CA LEU A 225 10.33 6.19 3.04
C LEU A 225 9.42 7.39 3.28
N ASN A 226 8.68 7.43 4.39
CA ASN A 226 7.57 8.37 4.56
C ASN A 226 6.68 8.41 3.30
N GLY A 227 6.45 7.25 2.70
CA GLY A 227 5.94 7.10 1.36
C GLY A 227 4.42 6.97 1.34
N ILE A 228 3.82 7.49 0.28
CA ILE A 228 2.42 7.27 -0.06
C ILE A 228 2.36 6.56 -1.41
N ILE A 229 1.44 5.60 -1.50
CA ILE A 229 1.11 4.92 -2.74
C ILE A 229 0.23 5.87 -3.57
N HIS A 230 0.74 6.29 -4.71
CA HIS A 230 0.05 7.17 -5.65
C HIS A 230 -0.38 6.38 -6.88
N GLU A 231 -1.68 6.42 -7.19
CA GLU A 231 -2.29 5.79 -8.36
C GLU A 231 -2.41 6.83 -9.48
N ASP A 232 -1.66 6.63 -10.55
CA ASP A 232 -1.68 7.53 -11.70
C ASP A 232 -2.87 7.24 -12.63
N LYS A 233 -3.17 8.19 -13.53
CA LYS A 233 -4.22 8.02 -14.53
C LYS A 233 -3.90 6.95 -15.59
N ALA A 234 -2.63 6.67 -15.85
CA ALA A 234 -2.18 5.68 -16.82
C ALA A 234 -2.48 4.24 -16.37
N GLY A 235 -2.80 4.05 -15.09
CA GLY A 235 -3.12 2.75 -14.51
C GLY A 235 -1.94 2.08 -13.86
N TYR A 236 -1.00 2.89 -13.34
CA TYR A 236 0.10 2.43 -12.54
C TYR A 236 0.02 3.01 -11.13
N ALA A 237 0.69 2.35 -10.21
CA ALA A 237 0.95 2.83 -8.88
C ALA A 237 2.46 3.01 -8.67
N ILE A 238 2.81 4.11 -8.05
CA ILE A 238 4.17 4.47 -7.66
C ILE A 238 4.19 4.81 -6.17
N ILE A 239 5.37 4.81 -5.57
CA ILE A 239 5.56 5.31 -4.19
C ILE A 239 6.17 6.71 -4.29
N VAL A 240 5.56 7.69 -3.62
CA VAL A 240 6.03 9.08 -3.62
C VAL A 240 6.16 9.60 -2.18
N PRO A 241 7.03 10.59 -1.92
CA PRO A 241 7.21 11.15 -0.57
C PRO A 241 5.95 11.88 -0.05
N ALA A 242 5.57 11.63 1.20
CA ALA A 242 4.37 12.22 1.82
C ALA A 242 4.48 13.73 2.06
N ASN A 243 5.68 14.27 2.26
CA ASN A 243 5.90 15.71 2.43
C ASN A 243 5.62 16.51 1.15
N ILE A 244 5.82 15.89 -0.01
CA ILE A 244 5.45 16.46 -1.31
C ILE A 244 3.94 16.30 -1.55
N HIS A 245 3.29 15.38 -0.82
CA HIS A 245 1.86 15.09 -0.87
C HIS A 245 0.98 16.13 -0.12
N ALA A 246 1.55 17.18 0.48
CA ALA A 246 0.80 18.18 1.24
C ALA A 246 -0.06 19.14 0.39
N GLU A 247 0.07 19.13 -0.95
CA GLU A 247 -0.88 19.82 -1.84
C GLU A 247 -2.21 19.04 -1.92
N LYS A 248 -2.99 19.02 -0.83
CA LYS A 248 -4.25 18.25 -0.72
C LYS A 248 -5.26 18.50 -1.86
N SER A 249 -5.17 19.62 -2.59
CA SER A 249 -5.98 19.90 -3.78
C SER A 249 -5.52 19.16 -5.04
N ALA A 250 -4.27 18.71 -5.10
CA ALA A 250 -3.66 17.99 -6.23
C ALA A 250 -4.00 16.48 -6.23
N PHE A 251 -4.39 15.93 -5.09
CA PHE A 251 -4.82 14.53 -4.92
C PHE A 251 -6.29 14.32 -5.21
N SER A 252 -6.80 14.98 -6.24
CA SER A 252 -8.14 14.66 -6.71
C SER A 252 -8.13 13.17 -7.11
N HIS A 253 -8.78 12.32 -6.31
CA HIS A 253 -8.92 10.89 -6.55
C HIS A 253 -9.74 10.57 -7.82
N THR A 254 -10.06 11.59 -8.60
CA THR A 254 -10.77 11.60 -9.87
C THR A 254 -10.01 10.94 -11.04
N GLY A 255 -8.87 10.31 -10.79
CA GLY A 255 -8.07 9.63 -11.80
C GLY A 255 -8.48 8.18 -12.02
N TYR A 256 -7.71 7.26 -11.43
CA TYR A 256 -7.80 5.83 -11.71
C TYR A 256 -8.97 5.12 -11.02
N VAL A 257 -9.05 5.24 -9.69
CA VAL A 257 -10.03 4.49 -8.87
C VAL A 257 -11.47 4.87 -9.25
N GLU A 258 -11.76 6.15 -9.49
CA GLU A 258 -13.09 6.58 -9.91
C GLU A 258 -13.43 6.11 -11.33
N ARG A 259 -12.45 5.99 -12.23
CA ARG A 259 -12.64 5.40 -13.56
C ARG A 259 -12.97 3.91 -13.44
N ILE A 260 -12.11 3.14 -12.75
CA ILE A 260 -12.30 1.70 -12.55
C ILE A 260 -13.63 1.40 -11.87
N LYS A 261 -13.99 2.14 -10.83
CA LYS A 261 -15.27 1.99 -10.12
C LYS A 261 -16.47 2.10 -11.05
N LYS A 262 -16.45 3.03 -12.00
CA LYS A 262 -17.51 3.15 -13.04
C LYS A 262 -17.49 1.96 -14.00
N GLU A 263 -16.31 1.53 -14.43
CA GLU A 263 -16.15 0.44 -15.39
C GLU A 263 -16.56 -0.94 -14.82
N ILE A 264 -16.30 -1.19 -13.54
CA ILE A 264 -16.68 -2.46 -12.88
C ILE A 264 -18.16 -2.49 -12.48
N ALA A 265 -18.78 -1.33 -12.24
CA ALA A 265 -20.20 -1.24 -11.89
C ALA A 265 -21.16 -1.33 -13.09
N ASN A 266 -20.73 -0.88 -14.28
CA ASN A 266 -21.58 -0.75 -15.47
C ASN A 266 -21.76 -2.05 -16.29
N THR A 267 -21.95 -3.21 -15.65
CA THR A 267 -22.25 -4.48 -16.37
C THR A 267 -23.27 -5.35 -15.67
#